data_AF-A0A1G5QN88-F1
#
_entry.id   AF-A0A1G5QN88-F1
#
_cell.length_a   1.000
_cell.length_b   1.000
_cell.length_c   1.000
_cell.angle_alpha   90.00
_cell.angle_beta   90.00
_cell.angle_gamma   90.00
#
_symmetry.space_group_name_H-M   'P 1'
#
loop_
_entity.id
_entity.type
_entity.pdbx_description
1 polymer ?
#
loop_
_entity_poly.entity_id
_entity_poly.type
_entity_poly.pdbx_seq_one_letter_code
_entity_poly.pdbx_strand_id
1 'polypeptide(L)'
;MDYIYLWWSWGAFALLLLIIEILAPGFVFLGFGISAAVISLGFLIAPGFAPSISLLLLGFSLLALITWLILRRVFALPSGQVKTFDHDIND
;
A
#
# COMPACT_ATOMS: atom_id res chain seq x y z
N MET A 1 15.42 -22.79 -8.57
CA MET A 1 14.14 -22.57 -7.87
C MET A 1 13.79 -21.11 -8.05
N ASP A 2 12.67 -20.82 -8.72
CA ASP A 2 12.25 -19.46 -9.02
C ASP A 2 11.43 -18.91 -7.85
N TYR A 3 12.13 -18.41 -6.82
CA TYR A 3 11.52 -17.91 -5.57
C TYR A 3 10.51 -16.78 -5.79
N ILE A 4 10.59 -16.06 -6.92
CA ILE A 4 9.69 -14.97 -7.26
C ILE A 4 8.24 -15.42 -7.51
N TYR A 5 8.00 -16.70 -7.83
CA TYR A 5 6.64 -17.23 -8.01
C TYR A 5 6.09 -17.91 -6.76
N LEU A 6 6.87 -17.95 -5.67
CA LEU A 6 6.42 -18.50 -4.40
C LEU A 6 5.61 -17.44 -3.64
N TRP A 7 4.38 -17.80 -3.27
CA TRP A 7 3.49 -16.93 -2.51
C TRP A 7 4.15 -16.42 -1.21
N TRP A 8 4.87 -17.31 -0.50
CA TRP A 8 5.48 -16.94 0.79
C TRP A 8 6.60 -15.91 0.64
N SER A 9 7.29 -15.85 -0.50
CA SER A 9 8.33 -14.85 -0.74
C SER A 9 7.74 -13.44 -0.82
N TRP A 10 6.62 -13.29 -1.53
CA TRP A 10 5.85 -12.04 -1.56
C TRP A 10 5.19 -11.74 -0.22
N GLY A 11 4.70 -12.76 0.50
CA GLY A 11 4.16 -12.61 1.84
C GLY A 11 5.20 -12.12 2.86
N ALA A 12 6.41 -12.68 2.84
CA ALA A 12 7.52 -12.23 3.69
C ALA A 12 7.96 -10.81 3.35
N PHE A 13 8.03 -10.47 2.06
CA PHE A 13 8.31 -9.10 1.61
C PHE A 13 7.24 -8.11 2.07
N ALA A 14 5.96 -8.47 1.97
CA ALA A 14 4.85 -7.67 2.48
C ALA A 14 4.99 -7.42 3.99
N LEU A 15 5.26 -8.45 4.78
CA LEU A 15 5.46 -8.34 6.22
C LEU A 15 6.63 -7.42 6.58
N LEU A 16 7.75 -7.56 5.87
CA LEU A 16 8.92 -6.71 6.09
C LEU A 16 8.60 -5.24 5.82
N LEU A 17 7.88 -4.92 4.74
CA LEU A 17 7.44 -3.57 4.44
C LEU A 17 6.51 -3.00 5.53
N LEU A 18 5.58 -3.80 6.05
CA LEU A 18 4.70 -3.38 7.14
C LEU A 18 5.47 -3.10 8.43
N ILE A 19 6.50 -3.89 8.73
CA ILE A 19 7.38 -3.63 9.89
C ILE A 19 8.12 -2.31 9.72
N ILE A 20 8.65 -2.03 8.51
CA ILE A 20 9.34 -0.77 8.22
C ILE A 20 8.40 0.43 8.38
N GLU A 21 7.14 0.32 7.94
CA GLU A 21 6.15 1.39 8.09
C GLU A 21 5.94 1.78 9.57
N ILE A 22 6.01 0.84 10.51
CA ILE A 22 5.87 1.13 11.95
C ILE A 22 7.02 2.03 12.44
N LEU A 23 8.22 1.85 11.89
CA LEU A 23 9.40 2.65 12.24
C LEU A 23 9.43 4.01 11.54
N ALA A 24 8.87 4.09 10.33
CA ALA A 24 8.88 5.28 9.49
C ALA A 24 7.47 5.52 8.87
N PRO A 25 6.54 6.14 9.62
CA PRO A 25 5.16 6.31 9.18
C PRO A 25 5.07 7.35 8.06
N GLY A 26 4.66 6.90 6.87
CA GLY A 26 4.52 7.72 5.67
C GLY A 26 3.50 7.20 4.64
N PHE A 27 2.83 6.09 4.95
CA PHE A 27 1.89 5.34 4.09
C PHE A 27 2.49 4.75 2.81
N VAL A 28 3.80 4.92 2.59
CA VAL A 28 4.49 4.45 1.39
C VAL A 28 4.76 2.94 1.49
N PHE A 29 5.36 2.49 2.60
CA PHE A 29 5.64 1.07 2.80
C PHE A 29 4.35 0.28 3.05
N LEU A 30 3.34 0.91 3.66
CA LEU A 30 1.99 0.34 3.76
C LEU A 30 1.41 0.02 2.37
N GLY A 31 1.45 0.97 1.44
CA GLY A 31 0.94 0.79 0.08
C GLY A 31 1.67 -0.31 -0.69
N PHE A 32 2.99 -0.36 -0.58
CA PHE A 32 3.79 -1.45 -1.16
C PHE A 32 3.51 -2.80 -0.49
N GLY A 33 3.37 -2.83 0.83
CA GLY A 33 3.12 -4.04 1.61
C GLY A 33 1.77 -4.67 1.26
N ILE A 34 0.70 -3.86 1.17
CA ILE A 34 -0.61 -4.32 0.72
C ILE A 34 -0.54 -4.87 -0.70
N SER A 35 0.16 -4.20 -1.61
CA SER A 35 0.30 -4.64 -3.00
C SER A 35 1.07 -5.97 -3.10
N ALA A 36 2.13 -6.14 -2.31
CA ALA A 36 2.86 -7.41 -2.21
C ALA A 36 1.98 -8.52 -1.60
N ALA A 37 1.13 -8.20 -0.63
CA ALA A 37 0.17 -9.15 -0.07
C ALA A 37 -0.87 -9.60 -1.11
N VAL A 38 -1.33 -8.70 -1.99
CA VAL A 38 -2.23 -9.05 -3.11
C VAL A 38 -1.55 -10.00 -4.09
N ILE A 39 -0.29 -9.75 -4.46
CA ILE A 39 0.49 -10.65 -5.33
C ILE A 39 0.71 -12.01 -4.65
N SER A 40 1.05 -12.02 -3.36
CA SER A 40 1.17 -13.25 -2.56
C SER A 40 -0.11 -14.07 -2.60
N LEU A 41 -1.26 -13.44 -2.34
CA LEU A 41 -2.56 -14.10 -2.40
C LEU A 41 -2.86 -14.62 -3.81
N GLY A 42 -2.52 -13.87 -4.86
CA GLY A 42 -2.64 -14.30 -6.25
C GLY A 42 -1.89 -15.61 -6.53
N PHE A 43 -0.64 -15.73 -6.09
CA PHE A 43 0.12 -16.97 -6.22
C PHE A 43 -0.38 -18.11 -5.32
N LEU A 44 -0.98 -17.80 -4.18
CA LEU A 44 -1.58 -18.81 -3.29
C LEU A 44 -2.83 -19.44 -3.93
N ILE A 45 -3.70 -18.64 -4.56
CA ILE A 45 -4.95 -19.12 -5.17
C ILE A 45 -4.77 -19.70 -6.58
N ALA A 46 -3.72 -19.29 -7.30
CA ALA A 46 -3.42 -19.75 -8.66
C ALA A 46 -2.01 -20.36 -8.73
N PRO A 47 -1.77 -21.51 -8.08
CA PRO A 47 -0.48 -22.17 -8.13
C PRO A 47 -0.14 -22.59 -9.58
N GLY A 48 1.06 -22.25 -10.03
CA GLY A 48 1.52 -22.51 -11.41
C GLY A 48 1.31 -21.34 -12.38
N PHE A 49 0.66 -20.25 -11.95
CA PHE A 49 0.68 -19.01 -12.71
C PHE A 49 2.10 -18.41 -12.71
N ALA A 50 2.71 -18.33 -13.88
CA ALA A 50 4.08 -17.84 -14.06
C ALA A 50 4.12 -16.76 -15.16
N PRO A 51 3.65 -15.53 -14.86
CA PRO A 51 3.72 -14.42 -15.81
C PRO A 51 5.18 -14.03 -16.08
N SER A 52 5.44 -13.34 -17.19
CA SER A 52 6.78 -12.78 -17.42
C SER A 52 7.15 -11.82 -16.29
N ILE A 53 8.43 -11.75 -15.95
CA ILE A 53 8.92 -10.87 -14.87
C ILE A 53 8.55 -9.39 -15.11
N SER A 54 8.52 -8.96 -16.38
CA SER A 54 8.11 -7.62 -16.76
C SER A 54 6.63 -7.35 -16.43
N LEU A 55 5.74 -8.31 -16.72
CA LEU A 55 4.32 -8.18 -16.39
C LEU A 55 4.08 -8.22 -14.88
N LEU A 56 4.82 -9.07 -14.16
CA LEU A 56 4.72 -9.17 -12.70
C LEU A 56 5.11 -7.85 -12.02
N LEU A 57 6.26 -7.29 -12.40
CA LEU A 57 6.73 -6.01 -11.84
C LEU A 57 5.82 -4.86 -12.26
N LEU A 58 5.33 -4.83 -13.51
CA LEU A 58 4.36 -3.84 -13.96
C LEU A 58 3.08 -3.90 -13.13
N GLY A 59 2.52 -5.11 -12.94
CA GLY A 59 1.32 -5.32 -12.12
C GLY A 59 1.52 -4.87 -10.67
N PHE A 60 2.66 -5.24 -10.07
CA PHE A 60 3.02 -4.79 -8.72
C PHE A 60 3.15 -3.27 -8.63
N SER A 61 3.85 -2.61 -9.56
CA SER A 61 4.02 -1.15 -9.55
C SER A 61 2.71 -0.40 -9.73
N LEU A 62 1.81 -0.89 -10.58
CA LEU A 62 0.48 -0.29 -10.75
C LEU A 62 -0.37 -0.47 -9.49
N LEU A 63 -0.41 -1.68 -8.91
CA LEU A 63 -1.11 -1.93 -7.65
C LEU A 63 -0.58 -1.05 -6.52
N ALA A 64 0.74 -0.89 -6.44
CA ALA A 64 1.39 -0.04 -5.45
C ALA A 64 0.99 1.42 -5.60
N LEU A 65 1.04 1.95 -6.82
CA LEU A 65 0.63 3.32 -7.11
C LEU A 65 -0.84 3.54 -6.75
N ILE A 66 -1.73 2.64 -7.17
CA ILE A 66 -3.17 2.73 -6.88
C ILE A 66 -3.42 2.66 -5.37
N THR A 67 -2.84 1.68 -4.69
CA THR A 67 -3.02 1.50 -3.24
C THR A 67 -2.52 2.71 -2.47
N TRP A 68 -1.34 3.23 -2.81
CA TRP A 68 -0.80 4.43 -2.19
C TRP A 68 -1.70 5.67 -2.42
N LEU A 69 -2.22 5.86 -3.63
CA LEU A 69 -3.16 6.95 -3.92
C LEU A 69 -4.47 6.83 -3.13
N ILE A 70 -5.01 5.61 -3.00
CA ILE A 70 -6.21 5.35 -2.19
C ILE A 70 -5.93 5.68 -0.72
N LEU A 71 -4.84 5.18 -0.16
CA LEU A 71 -4.44 5.46 1.22
C LEU A 71 -4.27 6.97 1.45
N ARG A 72 -3.55 7.66 0.56
CA ARG A 72 -3.35 9.10 0.64
C ARG A 72 -4.66 9.88 0.59
N ARG A 73 -5.67 9.38 -0.13
CA ARG A 73 -6.97 10.04 -0.26
C ARG A 73 -7.91 9.76 0.92
N VAL A 74 -7.88 8.53 1.46
CA VAL A 74 -8.72 8.13 2.60
C VAL A 74 -8.21 8.72 3.92
N PHE A 75 -6.89 8.76 4.10
CA PHE A 75 -6.25 9.30 5.31
C PHE A 75 -5.87 10.78 5.20
N ALA A 76 -6.27 11.48 4.14
CA ALA A 76 -6.12 12.92 4.06
C ALA A 76 -6.94 13.58 5.18
N LEU A 77 -6.26 14.31 6.08
CA LEU A 77 -6.91 15.11 7.13
C LEU A 77 -7.96 16.04 6.49
N PRO A 78 -9.16 16.20 7.09
CA PRO A 78 -10.14 17.17 6.62
C PRO A 78 -9.53 18.57 6.59
N SER A 79 -9.26 19.09 5.39
CA SER A 79 -8.87 20.48 5.20
C SER A 79 -10.12 21.34 5.28
N GLY A 80 -10.60 21.64 6.49
CA GLY A 80 -11.71 22.58 6.64
C GLY A 80 -12.53 22.42 7.90
N GLN A 81 -12.09 23.09 8.97
CA GLN A 81 -12.91 24.07 9.70
C GLN A 81 -12.07 24.61 10.87
N VAL A 82 -11.06 25.44 10.56
CA VAL A 82 -10.77 26.52 11.51
C VAL A 82 -11.92 27.50 11.31
N LYS A 83 -13.01 27.26 12.04
CA LYS A 83 -14.09 28.23 12.17
C LYS A 83 -13.49 29.37 12.98
N THR A 84 -12.91 30.36 12.30
CA THR A 84 -12.51 31.63 12.92
C THR A 84 -13.81 32.31 13.34
N PHE A 85 -14.18 32.12 14.60
CA PHE A 85 -15.26 32.89 15.21
C PHE A 85 -14.75 34.33 15.35
N ASP A 86 -15.18 35.20 14.45
CA ASP A 86 -14.96 36.65 14.51
C ASP A 86 -16.22 37.31 15.12
N HIS A 87 -16.71 36.72 16.22
CA HIS A 87 -17.80 37.31 16.99
C HIS A 87 -17.19 37.86 18.28
N ASP A 88 -16.95 39.16 18.28
CA ASP A 88 -16.64 39.91 19.48
C ASP A 88 -17.86 39.84 20.42
N ILE A 89 -17.65 39.34 21.64
CA ILE A 89 -18.69 39.06 22.65
C ILE A 89 -19.18 40.38 23.30
N ASN A 90 -18.76 41.54 22.78
CA ASN A 90 -18.93 42.85 23.39
C ASN A 90 -19.85 43.84 22.65
N ASP A 91 -20.63 43.40 21.66
CA ASP A 91 -21.69 44.23 21.04
C ASP A 91 -23.07 43.52 21.06
#